data_AF-A0A3S4I338-F1
#
_entry.id   AF-A0A3S4I338-F1
#
_cell.length_a   1.000
_cell.length_b   1.000
_cell.length_c   1.000
_cell.angle_alpha   90.00
_cell.angle_beta   90.00
_cell.angle_gamma   90.00
#
_symmetry.space_group_name_H-M   'P 1'
#
loop_
_entity.id
_entity.type
_entity.pdbx_description
1 polymer ?
#
loop_
_entity_poly.entity_id
_entity_poly.type
_entity_poly.pdbx_seq_one_letter_code
_entity_poly.pdbx_strand_id
1 'polypeptide(L)'
;MAIYAECGGLMYLGSTLEDSGGEIHQMANIIPGHSKMGKRLTRFGYCEAQAMQPTLLAVPGEIVRGHEFHYSDFIPETPAVMACRKVRDGRVLQEWAGGWQTGNTFASYLHVHFAQRPEMLQHWLAAARRVL
;
A
#
# COMPACT_ATOMS: atom_id res chain seq x y z
N MET A 1 -3.02 7.45 -16.63
CA MET A 1 -3.42 6.06 -16.34
C MET A 1 -3.59 5.89 -14.84
N ALA A 2 -4.53 5.06 -14.38
CA ALA A 2 -4.74 4.79 -12.95
C ALA A 2 -4.18 3.40 -12.60
N ILE A 3 -3.20 3.35 -11.70
CA ILE A 3 -2.45 2.13 -11.36
C ILE A 3 -2.72 1.76 -9.91
N TYR A 4 -3.09 0.52 -9.68
CA TYR A 4 -3.25 -0.08 -8.36
C TYR A 4 -2.27 -1.24 -8.21
N ALA A 5 -1.54 -1.30 -7.11
CA ALA A 5 -0.57 -2.36 -6.85
C ALA A 5 -0.51 -2.76 -5.36
N GLU A 6 -0.25 -4.03 -5.11
CA GLU A 6 -0.12 -4.59 -3.77
C GLU A 6 1.24 -5.28 -3.59
N CYS A 7 1.82 -5.19 -2.38
CA CYS A 7 3.00 -5.93 -1.94
C CYS A 7 4.17 -5.89 -2.95
N GLY A 8 4.45 -6.98 -3.67
CA GLY A 8 5.48 -7.01 -4.72
C GLY A 8 5.30 -5.94 -5.79
N GLY A 9 4.06 -5.53 -6.06
CA GLY A 9 3.76 -4.41 -6.94
C GLY A 9 4.16 -3.04 -6.36
N LEU A 10 4.03 -2.83 -5.04
CA LEU A 10 4.61 -1.64 -4.38
C LEU A 10 6.13 -1.64 -4.54
N MET A 11 6.78 -2.79 -4.32
CA MET A 11 8.23 -2.92 -4.46
C MET A 11 8.69 -2.60 -5.88
N TYR A 12 7.97 -3.13 -6.88
CA TYR A 12 8.27 -2.89 -8.30
C TYR A 12 8.00 -1.45 -8.75
N LEU A 13 6.99 -0.78 -8.19
CA LEU A 13 6.71 0.62 -8.46
C LEU A 13 7.65 1.59 -7.73
N GLY A 14 8.36 1.10 -6.71
CA GLY A 14 9.42 1.80 -5.99
C GLY A 14 10.57 2.26 -6.88
N SER A 15 11.52 2.97 -6.29
CA SER A 15 12.77 3.39 -6.94
C SER A 15 13.78 2.24 -7.04
N THR A 16 13.98 1.48 -5.95
CA THR A 16 14.89 0.32 -5.95
C THR A 16 14.39 -0.80 -5.06
N LEU A 17 14.94 -2.00 -5.27
CA LEU A 17 14.78 -3.16 -4.41
C LEU A 17 16.16 -3.73 -4.03
N GLU A 18 16.48 -3.75 -2.74
CA GLU A 18 17.58 -4.55 -2.19
C GLU A 18 17.07 -5.97 -1.91
N ASP A 19 17.62 -6.96 -2.62
CA ASP A 19 17.23 -8.35 -2.45
C ASP A 19 17.86 -9.01 -1.21
N SER A 20 17.58 -10.30 -0.99
CA SER A 20 18.11 -11.03 0.17
C SER A 20 19.63 -11.24 0.15
N GLY A 21 20.26 -11.12 -1.02
CA GLY A 21 21.71 -11.16 -1.20
C GLY A 21 22.39 -9.80 -0.97
N GLY A 22 21.60 -8.73 -0.84
CA GLY A 22 22.08 -7.36 -0.71
C GLY A 22 22.33 -6.68 -2.06
N GLU A 23 21.96 -7.32 -3.17
CA GLU A 23 22.05 -6.68 -4.49
C GLU A 23 20.91 -5.69 -4.68
N ILE A 24 21.21 -4.52 -5.25
CA ILE A 24 20.25 -3.45 -5.48
C ILE A 24 19.82 -3.44 -6.94
N HIS A 25 18.52 -3.57 -7.16
CA HIS A 25 17.89 -3.57 -8.47
C HIS A 25 17.12 -2.27 -8.70
N GLN A 26 17.29 -1.65 -9.87
CA GLN A 26 16.49 -0.49 -10.28
C GLN A 26 15.07 -0.94 -10.62
N MET A 27 14.08 -0.26 -10.04
CA MET A 27 12.66 -0.55 -10.22
C MET A 27 12.02 0.53 -11.12
N ALA A 28 10.69 0.58 -11.22
CA ALA A 28 10.02 1.49 -12.15
C ALA A 28 10.15 2.98 -11.77
N ASN A 29 10.51 3.29 -10.52
CA ASN A 29 10.67 4.63 -9.96
C ASN A 29 9.43 5.52 -10.16
N ILE A 30 8.25 4.95 -9.94
CA ILE A 30 6.95 5.64 -10.06
C ILE A 30 6.50 6.17 -8.69
N ILE A 31 6.73 5.40 -7.62
CA ILE A 31 6.53 5.81 -6.23
C ILE A 31 7.91 5.95 -5.59
N PRO A 32 8.38 7.17 -5.28
CA PRO A 32 9.70 7.38 -4.68
C PRO A 32 9.89 6.63 -3.36
N GLY A 33 10.86 5.72 -3.32
CA GLY A 33 11.21 4.94 -2.14
C GLY A 33 11.88 3.61 -2.45
N HIS A 34 12.47 3.00 -1.42
CA HIS A 34 13.32 1.82 -1.55
C HIS A 34 12.71 0.63 -0.82
N SER A 35 12.60 -0.50 -1.49
CA SER A 35 12.27 -1.76 -0.85
C SER A 35 13.53 -2.50 -0.40
N LYS A 36 13.47 -3.15 0.76
CA LYS A 36 14.54 -4.01 1.25
C LYS A 36 13.96 -5.33 1.72
N MET A 37 14.48 -6.44 1.22
CA MET A 37 14.11 -7.78 1.70
C MET A 37 14.61 -7.99 3.14
N GLY A 38 13.68 -8.29 4.05
CA GLY A 38 13.98 -8.66 5.43
C GLY A 38 14.08 -10.17 5.63
N LYS A 39 14.55 -10.57 6.83
CA LYS A 39 14.73 -12.00 7.21
C LYS A 39 13.54 -12.59 7.96
N ARG A 40 12.57 -11.75 8.34
CA ARG A 40 11.42 -12.13 9.15
C ARG A 40 10.15 -11.52 8.59
N LEU A 41 9.04 -12.15 8.94
CA LEU A 41 7.71 -11.63 8.66
C LEU A 41 7.47 -10.29 9.37
N THR A 42 7.00 -9.33 8.60
CA THR A 42 6.66 -7.98 9.05
C THR A 42 5.15 -7.81 9.03
N ARG A 43 4.60 -7.18 10.09
CA ARG A 43 3.18 -6.76 10.20
C ARG A 43 2.14 -7.85 9.87
N PHE A 44 2.48 -9.10 10.18
CA PHE A 44 1.70 -10.27 9.75
C PHE A 44 0.24 -10.27 10.24
N GLY A 45 -0.68 -10.51 9.31
CA GLY A 45 -2.09 -10.83 9.58
C GLY A 45 -3.04 -9.73 9.12
N TYR A 46 -4.29 -9.83 9.59
CA TYR A 46 -5.33 -8.85 9.25
C TYR A 46 -5.08 -7.50 9.93
N CYS A 47 -5.31 -6.44 9.18
CA CYS A 47 -5.20 -5.06 9.63
C CYS A 47 -6.21 -4.19 8.88
N GLU A 48 -6.37 -2.96 9.35
CA GLU A 48 -7.19 -1.96 8.71
C GLU A 48 -6.41 -0.67 8.47
N ALA A 49 -6.73 0.02 7.38
CA ALA A 49 -6.04 1.20 6.91
C ALA A 49 -7.07 2.31 6.70
N GLN A 50 -6.94 3.41 7.43
CA GLN A 50 -7.78 4.59 7.28
C GLN A 50 -7.15 5.55 6.27
N ALA A 51 -7.90 5.95 5.25
CA ALA A 51 -7.45 6.94 4.29
C ALA A 51 -7.33 8.32 4.97
N MET A 52 -6.14 8.92 4.92
CA MET A 52 -5.89 10.25 5.51
C MET A 52 -6.18 11.39 4.52
N GLN A 53 -6.25 11.04 3.23
CA GLN A 53 -6.55 11.93 2.10
C GLN A 53 -7.26 11.12 1.01
N PRO A 54 -7.76 11.73 -0.07
CA PRO A 54 -8.33 10.97 -1.18
C PRO A 54 -7.29 10.01 -1.77
N THR A 55 -7.65 8.73 -1.85
CA THR A 55 -6.84 7.69 -2.48
C THR A 55 -7.57 7.08 -3.66
N LEU A 56 -6.88 6.23 -4.44
CA LEU A 56 -7.50 5.51 -5.54
C LEU A 56 -8.64 4.57 -5.12
N LEU A 57 -8.65 4.14 -3.85
CA LEU A 57 -9.61 3.18 -3.32
C LEU A 57 -10.64 3.79 -2.36
N ALA A 58 -10.32 4.89 -1.70
CA ALA A 58 -11.07 5.39 -0.55
C ALA A 58 -10.99 6.91 -0.41
N VAL A 59 -12.07 7.53 0.08
CA VAL A 59 -12.08 8.95 0.45
C VAL A 59 -11.61 9.14 1.91
N PRO A 60 -11.22 10.35 2.34
CA PRO A 60 -10.69 10.58 3.68
C PRO A 60 -11.62 10.07 4.79
N GLY A 61 -11.03 9.45 5.81
CA GLY A 61 -11.72 8.88 6.96
C GLY A 61 -12.23 7.45 6.76
N GLU A 62 -12.31 6.96 5.52
CA GLU A 62 -12.77 5.61 5.24
C GLU A 62 -11.72 4.55 5.58
N ILE A 63 -12.21 3.41 6.06
CA ILE A 63 -11.36 2.30 6.48
C ILE A 63 -11.43 1.19 5.42
N VAL A 64 -10.25 0.79 4.95
CA VAL A 64 -10.04 -0.38 4.09
C VAL A 64 -9.45 -1.50 4.93
N ARG A 65 -10.02 -2.70 4.84
CA ARG A 65 -9.54 -3.89 5.54
C ARG A 65 -8.80 -4.81 4.59
N GLY A 66 -7.79 -5.46 5.11
CA GLY A 66 -6.97 -6.38 4.35
C GLY A 66 -6.04 -7.16 5.25
N HIS A 67 -5.00 -7.72 4.63
CA HIS A 67 -3.95 -8.42 5.36
C HIS A 67 -2.58 -8.05 4.80
N GLU A 68 -1.58 -8.10 5.67
CA GLU A 68 -0.17 -7.94 5.30
C GLU A 68 0.57 -9.26 5.55
N PHE A 69 1.31 -9.72 4.53
CA PHE A 69 2.15 -10.91 4.60
C PHE A 69 3.40 -10.70 3.75
N HIS A 70 4.42 -10.06 4.33
CA HIS A 70 5.63 -9.72 3.59
C HIS A 70 6.87 -9.82 4.48
N TYR A 71 8.01 -10.10 3.84
CA TYR A 71 9.33 -10.08 4.45
C TYR A 71 10.06 -8.77 4.19
N SER A 72 9.72 -8.08 3.11
CA SER A 72 10.30 -6.78 2.76
C SER A 72 9.76 -5.66 3.65
N ASP A 73 10.47 -4.54 3.68
CA ASP A 73 9.91 -3.27 4.13
C ASP A 73 10.08 -2.23 3.01
N PHE A 74 9.29 -1.15 3.04
CA PHE A 74 9.39 -0.04 2.10
C PHE A 74 9.80 1.20 2.87
N ILE A 75 10.91 1.81 2.45
CA ILE A 75 11.48 3.03 3.00
C ILE A 75 11.05 4.16 2.04
N PRO A 76 9.99 4.90 2.38
CA PRO A 76 9.42 5.85 1.45
C PRO A 76 10.18 7.19 1.47
N GLU A 77 10.19 7.88 0.33
CA GLU A 77 10.62 9.28 0.24
C GLU A 77 9.44 10.26 0.26
N THR A 78 8.21 9.73 0.26
CA THR A 78 6.97 10.50 0.30
C THR A 78 6.13 10.11 1.51
N PRO A 79 5.30 11.03 2.04
CA PRO A 79 4.37 10.70 3.12
C PRO A 79 3.41 9.58 2.71
N ALA A 80 3.12 8.68 3.65
CA ALA A 80 2.07 7.70 3.46
C ALA A 80 0.69 8.37 3.38
N VAL A 81 -0.26 7.72 2.71
CA VAL A 81 -1.63 8.22 2.55
C VAL A 81 -2.66 7.44 3.38
N MET A 82 -2.25 6.33 4.00
CA MET A 82 -3.07 5.56 4.93
C MET A 82 -2.44 5.48 6.33
N ALA A 83 -3.29 5.59 7.35
CA ALA A 83 -2.95 5.24 8.73
C ALA A 83 -3.39 3.78 8.97
N CYS A 84 -2.44 2.88 9.12
CA CYS A 84 -2.69 1.46 9.30
C CYS A 84 -2.65 1.07 10.77
N ARG A 85 -3.52 0.15 11.17
CA ARG A 85 -3.55 -0.41 12.51
C ARG A 85 -3.98 -1.85 12.51
N LYS A 86 -3.43 -2.60 13.46
CA LYS A 86 -3.85 -3.95 13.79
C LYS A 86 -4.75 -3.91 15.02
N VAL A 87 -6.00 -4.31 14.87
CA VAL A 87 -6.99 -4.34 15.95
C VAL A 87 -7.35 -5.78 16.29
N ARG A 88 -7.38 -6.10 17.58
CA ARG A 88 -7.88 -7.38 18.09
C ARG A 88 -8.69 -7.12 19.35
N ASP A 89 -9.89 -7.69 19.42
CA ASP A 89 -10.82 -7.55 20.57
C ASP A 89 -11.06 -6.08 20.96
N GLY A 90 -11.21 -5.21 19.96
CA GLY A 90 -11.43 -3.77 20.15
C GLY A 90 -10.20 -2.98 20.61
N ARG A 91 -9.03 -3.60 20.72
CA ARG A 91 -7.77 -2.95 21.13
C ARG A 91 -6.81 -2.82 19.96
N VAL A 92 -6.18 -1.65 19.85
CA VAL A 92 -5.09 -1.42 18.91
C VAL A 92 -3.83 -2.09 19.44
N LEU A 93 -3.31 -3.07 18.69
CA LEU A 93 -2.09 -3.80 19.02
C LEU A 93 -0.84 -3.18 18.41
N GLN A 94 -0.99 -2.56 17.23
CA GLN A 94 0.11 -1.97 16.49
C GLN A 94 -0.44 -0.93 15.51
N GLU A 95 0.34 0.11 15.25
CA GLU A 95 0.04 1.17 14.27
C GLU A 95 1.26 1.43 13.40
N TRP A 96 1.01 1.79 12.14
CA TRP A 96 2.04 2.16 11.19
C TRP A 96 1.48 3.05 10.08
N ALA A 97 2.37 3.79 9.44
CA ALA A 97 2.07 4.46 8.18
C ALA A 97 2.18 3.45 7.02
N GLY A 98 1.25 3.52 6.07
CA GLY A 98 1.24 2.63 4.91
C GLY A 98 0.47 3.20 3.73
N GLY A 99 0.62 2.59 2.56
CA GLY A 99 0.02 3.07 1.32
C GLY A 99 0.68 4.38 0.84
N TRP A 100 1.04 4.42 -0.43
CA TRP A 100 1.68 5.57 -1.05
C TRP A 100 0.99 5.88 -2.37
N GLN A 101 0.85 7.17 -2.68
CA GLN A 101 0.18 7.61 -3.90
C GLN A 101 0.95 8.74 -4.57
N THR A 102 1.24 8.56 -5.86
CA THR A 102 1.77 9.60 -6.75
C THR A 102 0.80 9.77 -7.91
N GLY A 103 0.15 10.93 -8.00
CA GLY A 103 -0.94 11.15 -8.97
C GLY A 103 -2.06 10.11 -8.80
N ASN A 104 -2.34 9.37 -9.88
CA ASN A 104 -3.35 8.30 -9.91
C ASN A 104 -2.76 6.89 -9.75
N THR A 105 -1.56 6.77 -9.17
CA THR A 105 -0.90 5.48 -8.88
C THR A 105 -0.88 5.27 -7.37
N PHE A 106 -1.59 4.27 -6.88
CA PHE A 106 -1.63 3.88 -5.47
C PHE A 106 -1.02 2.49 -5.28
N ALA A 107 -0.13 2.35 -4.29
CA ALA A 107 0.40 1.05 -3.90
C ALA A 107 0.55 0.89 -2.39
N SER A 108 0.37 -0.32 -1.89
CA SER A 108 0.44 -0.64 -0.46
C SER A 108 0.89 -2.09 -0.23
N TYR A 109 1.37 -2.43 0.97
CA TYR A 109 1.52 -3.84 1.38
C TYR A 109 0.18 -4.50 1.72
N LEU A 110 -0.87 -3.70 1.94
CA LEU A 110 -2.20 -4.20 2.27
C LEU A 110 -2.83 -4.92 1.08
N HIS A 111 -3.05 -6.22 1.22
CA HIS A 111 -3.85 -7.01 0.29
C HIS A 111 -5.33 -6.86 0.60
N VAL A 112 -6.10 -6.35 -0.35
CA VAL A 112 -7.53 -6.05 -0.14
C VAL A 112 -8.41 -7.00 -0.91
N HIS A 113 -9.61 -7.26 -0.38
CA HIS A 113 -10.66 -7.92 -1.13
C HIS A 113 -11.73 -6.91 -1.52
N PHE A 114 -11.95 -6.67 -2.81
CA PHE A 114 -12.89 -5.64 -3.28
C PHE A 114 -14.34 -5.91 -2.89
N ALA A 115 -14.75 -7.17 -2.67
CA ALA A 115 -16.11 -7.45 -2.22
C ALA A 115 -16.43 -6.95 -0.79
N GLN A 116 -15.42 -6.50 -0.03
CA GLN A 116 -15.69 -5.81 1.23
C GLN A 116 -16.51 -4.54 1.02
N ARG A 117 -16.33 -3.91 -0.15
CA ARG A 117 -16.90 -2.62 -0.49
C ARG A 117 -16.77 -2.31 -1.99
N PRO A 118 -17.83 -2.51 -2.80
CA PRO A 118 -17.81 -2.29 -4.24
C PRO A 118 -17.36 -0.88 -4.67
N GLU A 119 -17.60 0.14 -3.85
CA GLU A 119 -17.21 1.54 -4.12
C GLU A 119 -15.70 1.69 -4.29
N MET A 120 -14.88 0.82 -3.68
CA MET A 120 -13.43 0.84 -3.87
C MET A 120 -13.06 0.65 -5.34
N LEU A 121 -13.72 -0.30 -6.02
CA LEU A 121 -13.51 -0.52 -7.45
C LEU A 121 -14.12 0.62 -8.28
N GLN A 122 -15.25 1.19 -7.85
CA GLN A 122 -15.86 2.33 -8.53
C GLN A 122 -14.96 3.57 -8.51
N HIS A 123 -14.30 3.86 -7.38
CA HIS A 123 -13.32 4.95 -7.26
C HIS A 123 -12.17 4.77 -8.25
N TRP A 124 -11.61 3.55 -8.32
CA TRP A 124 -10.52 3.25 -9.25
C TRP A 124 -10.96 3.38 -10.71
N LEU A 125 -12.11 2.80 -11.09
CA LEU A 125 -12.65 2.90 -12.44
C LEU A 125 -12.98 4.35 -12.84
N ALA A 126 -13.50 5.15 -11.91
CA ALA A 126 -13.75 6.57 -12.15
C ALA A 126 -12.45 7.34 -12.40
N ALA A 127 -11.39 7.06 -11.63
CA ALA A 127 -10.07 7.66 -11.85
C ALA A 127 -9.47 7.23 -13.20
N ALA A 128 -9.64 5.97 -13.60
CA ALA A 128 -9.17 5.46 -14.89
C ALA A 128 -9.84 6.18 -16.07
N ARG A 129 -11.15 6.45 -15.98
CA ARG A 129 -11.93 7.12 -17.04
C ARG A 129 -11.61 8.62 -17.21
N ARG A 130 -11.13 9.29 -16.16
CA ARG A 130 -10.78 10.74 -16.23
C ARG A 130 -9.51 11.04 -17.02
N VAL A 131 -8.73 10.01 -17.35
CA VAL A 131 -7.45 10.13 -18.07
C VAL A 131 -7.59 9.67 -19.54
N LEU A 132 -8.82 9.40 -19.97
CA LEU A 132 -9.23 9.27 -21.37
C LEU A 132 -9.79 10.62 -21.84
#